data_AF-A0A967M381-F1
#
_entry.id   AF-A0A967M381-F1
#
_cell.length_a   1.000
_cell.length_b   1.000
_cell.length_c   1.000
_cell.angle_alpha   90.00
_cell.angle_beta   90.00
_cell.angle_gamma   90.00
#
_symmetry.space_group_name_H-M   'P 1'
#
loop_
_entity.id
_entity.type
_entity.pdbx_description
1 polymer ?
#
loop_
_entity_poly.entity_id
_entity_poly.type
_entity_poly.pdbx_seq_one_letter_code
_entity_poly.pdbx_strand_id
1 'polypeptide(L)' 'MRKERFEFVCNETEEGRDAFVTHPSDKEEGRVMSCSQDHVVVETAQGKKRCWSYDDCEELSRTKDEWPWR' A
#
# COMPACT_ATOMS: atom_id res chain seq x y z
N MET A 1 -1.55 1.55 9.76
CA MET A 1 -1.65 0.09 9.44
C MET A 1 -0.95 -0.67 10.55
N ARG A 2 -1.41 -1.87 10.92
CA ARG A 2 -0.74 -2.66 11.97
C ARG A 2 0.56 -3.25 11.44
N LYS A 3 1.58 -3.34 12.29
CA LYS A 3 2.91 -3.89 11.94
C LYS A 3 2.84 -5.27 11.26
N GLU A 4 2.00 -6.17 11.75
CA GLU A 4 1.81 -7.52 11.17
C GLU A 4 1.36 -7.46 9.70
N ARG A 5 0.48 -6.50 9.37
CA ARG A 5 0.00 -6.30 8.00
C ARG A 5 1.06 -5.67 7.13
N PHE A 6 1.84 -4.74 7.68
CA PHE A 6 2.98 -4.14 7.00
C PHE A 6 4.00 -5.22 6.59
N GLU A 7 4.40 -6.09 7.51
CA GLU A 7 5.32 -7.20 7.22
C GLU A 7 4.77 -8.11 6.12
N PHE A 8 3.47 -8.39 6.13
CA PHE A 8 2.81 -9.16 5.07
C PHE A 8 2.88 -8.47 3.70
N VAL A 9 2.52 -7.19 3.63
CA VAL A 9 2.56 -6.40 2.39
C VAL A 9 3.98 -6.31 1.82
N CYS A 10 4.97 -6.16 2.68
CA CYS A 10 6.36 -6.12 2.26
C CYS A 10 6.80 -7.45 1.68
N ASN A 11 6.47 -8.56 2.35
CA ASN A 11 6.74 -9.89 1.82
C ASN A 11 6.04 -10.11 0.46
N GLU A 12 4.76 -9.73 0.34
CA GLU A 12 4.04 -9.82 -0.94
C GLU A 12 4.70 -8.98 -2.05
N THR A 13 5.16 -7.78 -1.72
CA THR A 13 5.86 -6.90 -2.67
C THR A 13 7.20 -7.49 -3.10
N GLU A 14 7.96 -8.08 -2.18
CA GLU A 14 9.21 -8.80 -2.46
C GLU A 14 8.97 -10.07 -3.30
N GLU A 15 7.84 -10.74 -3.12
CA GLU A 15 7.37 -11.84 -3.96
C GLU A 15 6.87 -11.38 -5.35
N GLY A 16 6.89 -10.07 -5.62
CA GLY A 16 6.49 -9.48 -6.90
C GLY A 16 4.99 -9.25 -7.04
N ARG A 17 4.23 -9.25 -5.94
CA ARG A 17 2.81 -8.88 -5.95
C ARG A 17 2.64 -7.38 -5.78
N ASP A 18 1.68 -6.84 -6.51
CA ASP A 18 1.25 -5.45 -6.37
C ASP A 18 0.45 -5.25 -5.07
N ALA A 19 1.04 -4.57 -4.09
CA ALA A 19 0.33 -4.08 -2.92
C ALA A 19 0.00 -2.60 -3.06
N PHE A 20 -1.15 -2.18 -2.52
CA PHE A 20 -1.60 -0.80 -2.52
C PHE A 20 -1.90 -0.36 -1.10
N VAL A 21 -1.58 0.89 -0.79
CA VAL A 21 -1.87 1.51 0.50
C VAL A 21 -2.52 2.86 0.26
N THR A 22 -3.29 3.33 1.23
CA THR A 22 -3.91 4.64 1.24
C THR A 22 -3.49 5.42 2.46
N HIS A 23 -3.34 6.72 2.31
CA HIS A 23 -3.08 7.65 3.39
C HIS A 23 -4.44 8.22 3.87
N PRO A 24 -5.03 7.75 4.99
CA PRO A 24 -6.35 8.18 5.46
C PRO A 24 -6.46 9.70 5.67
N SER A 25 -5.36 10.37 6.02
CA SER A 25 -5.32 11.82 6.23
C SER A 25 -5.55 12.62 4.95
N ASP A 26 -4.95 12.20 3.83
CA ASP A 26 -5.02 12.91 2.54
C ASP A 26 -5.95 12.22 1.54
N LYS A 27 -6.46 11.02 1.88
CA LYS A 27 -7.10 10.08 0.96
C LYS A 27 -6.26 9.83 -0.30
N GLU A 28 -4.94 9.87 -0.15
CA GLU A 28 -4.00 9.67 -1.26
C GLU A 28 -3.66 8.18 -1.34
N GLU A 29 -3.80 7.61 -2.53
CA GLU A 29 -3.53 6.20 -2.78
C GLU A 29 -2.17 6.03 -3.48
N GLY A 30 -1.44 4.99 -3.09
CA GLY A 30 -0.13 4.69 -3.63
C GLY A 30 0.13 3.19 -3.72
N ARG A 31 0.74 2.76 -4.83
CA ARG A 31 1.25 1.40 -4.99
C ARG A 31 2.53 1.25 -4.19
N VAL A 32 2.63 0.24 -3.34
CA VAL A 32 3.87 -0.09 -2.63
C VAL A 32 4.90 -0.57 -3.66
N MET A 33 6.00 0.19 -3.76
CA MET A 33 7.14 -0.15 -4.61
C MET A 33 8.23 -0.84 -3.81
N SER A 34 8.39 -0.44 -2.56
CA SER A 34 9.37 -1.02 -1.66
C SER A 34 8.98 -0.73 -0.22
N CYS A 35 9.48 -1.56 0.68
CA CYS A 35 9.33 -1.38 2.12
C CYS A 35 10.67 -1.11 2.78
N SER A 36 10.64 -0.33 3.85
CA SER A 36 11.75 -0.11 4.77
C SER A 36 11.27 -0.35 6.20
N GLN A 37 12.18 -0.57 7.15
CA GLN A 37 11.87 -1.03 8.51
C GLN A 37 10.68 -0.34 9.22
N ASP A 38 10.42 0.94 8.95
CA ASP A 38 9.32 1.71 9.56
C ASP A 38 8.45 2.48 8.56
N HIS A 39 8.73 2.39 7.26
CA HIS A 39 8.00 3.15 6.24
C HIS A 39 7.87 2.39 4.92
N VAL A 40 6.80 2.66 4.20
CA VAL A 40 6.55 2.17 2.84
C VAL A 40 6.91 3.25 1.83
N VAL A 41 7.61 2.86 0.77
CA VAL A 41 7.83 3.69 -0.41
C VAL A 41 6.73 3.34 -1.40
N VAL A 42 5.90 4.32 -1.69
CA VAL A 42 4.76 4.18 -2.58
C VAL A 42 4.91 5.05 -3.81
N GLU A 43 4.33 4.60 -4.92
CA GLU A 43 4.16 5.40 -6.13
C GLU A 43 2.68 5.77 -6.27
N THR A 44 2.39 7.07 -6.24
CA THR A 44 1.02 7.58 -6.40
C THR A 44 0.59 7.51 -7.85
N ALA A 45 -0.73 7.62 -8.11
CA ALA A 45 -1.28 7.63 -9.47
C ALA A 45 -0.70 8.75 -10.38
N GLN A 46 -0.10 9.79 -9.78
CA GLN A 46 0.59 10.86 -10.50
C GLN A 46 2.03 10.48 -10.92
N GLY A 47 2.48 9.26 -10.63
CA GLY A 47 3.86 8.81 -10.84
C GLY A 47 4.86 9.43 -9.85
N LYS A 48 4.38 9.96 -8.71
CA LYS A 48 5.24 10.54 -7.68
C LYS A 48 5.55 9.49 -6.63
N LYS A 49 6.83 9.40 -6.27
CA LYS A 49 7.28 8.55 -5.16
C LYS A 49 7.09 9.28 -3.84
N ARG A 50 6.36 8.67 -2.91
CA ARG A 50 6.10 9.16 -1.56
C ARG A 50 6.54 8.11 -0.56
N CYS A 51 6.97 8.56 0.60
CA CYS A 51 7.29 7.67 1.72
C CYS A 51 6.25 7.92 2.80
N TRP A 52 5.56 6.88 3.23
CA TRP A 52 4.56 6.93 4.30
C TRP A 52 4.97 5.99 5.43
N SER A 53 4.81 6.42 6.67
CA SER A 53 4.99 5.53 7.82
C SER A 53 3.90 4.46 7.78
N TYR A 54 4.24 3.21 8.11
CA TYR A 54 3.22 2.15 8.12
C TYR A 54 2.12 2.45 9.14
N ASP A 55 2.40 3.20 10.20
CA ASP A 55 1.39 3.55 11.20
C ASP A 55 0.34 4.53 10.61
N ASP A 56 0.78 5.46 9.75
CA ASP A 56 -0.04 6.53 9.19
C ASP A 56 -0.81 6.14 7.91
N CYS A 57 -0.51 4.99 7.29
CA CYS A 57 -1.22 4.51 6.10
C CYS A 57 -2.06 3.26 6.38
N GLU A 58 -3.02 2.93 5.52
CA GLU A 58 -3.86 1.73 5.60
C GLU A 58 -3.66 0.85 4.36
N GLU A 59 -3.71 -0.47 4.52
CA GLU A 59 -3.63 -1.39 3.38
C GLU A 59 -4.90 -1.31 2.56
N LEU A 60 -4.76 -0.98 1.28
CA LEU A 60 -5.84 -1.06 0.33
C LEU A 60 -5.83 -2.48 -0.25
N SER A 61 -6.30 -3.42 0.57
CA SER A 61 -6.52 -4.79 0.13
C SER A 61 -7.61 -4.73 -0.92
N ARG A 62 -7.24 -4.76 -2.20
CA ARG A 62 -8.20 -4.92 -3.30
C ARG A 62 -8.74 -6.34 -3.26
N THR A 63 -9.51 -6.66 -2.23
CA THR A 63 -10.42 -7.79 -2.30
C THR A 63 -11.29 -7.56 -3.51
N LYS A 64 -11.29 -8.57 -4.36
CA LYS A 64 -11.80 -8.67 -5.73
C LYS A 64 -13.33 -8.47 -5.86
N ASP A 65 -13.95 -7.69 -4.98
CA ASP A 65 -15.41 -7.57 -4.80
C ASP A 65 -16.04 -6.34 -5.50
N GLU A 66 -15.27 -5.55 -6.24
CA GLU A 66 -15.80 -4.47 -7.09
C GLU A 66 -15.77 -4.83 -8.59
N TRP A 67 -16.16 -6.06 -8.92
CA TRP A 67 -16.63 -6.36 -10.27
C TRP A 67 -18.16 -6.48 -10.23
N PRO A 68 -18.93 -5.40 -10.52
CA PRO A 68 -20.29 -5.59 -10.92
C PRO A 68 -20.25 -6.22 -12.31
N TRP A 69 -20.24 -7.55 -12.37
CA TRP A 69 -20.67 -8.23 -13.58
C TRP A 69 -22.13 -7.82 -13.83
N ARG A 70 -22.35 -7.02 -14.86
CA ARG A 70 -23.65 -6.89 -15.51
C ARG A 70 -23.47 -6.72 -17.01
#